data_AF-A0A6A4YZF0-F1
#
_entry.id   AF-A0A6A4YZF0-F1
#
_cell.length_a   1.000
_cell.length_b   1.000
_cell.length_c   1.000
_cell.angle_alpha   90.00
_cell.angle_beta   90.00
_cell.angle_gamma   90.00
#
_symmetry.space_group_name_H-M   'P 1'
#
loop_
_entity.id
_entity.type
_entity.pdbx_description
1 polymer ?
#
loop_
_entity_poly.entity_id
_entity_poly.type
_entity_poly.pdbx_seq_one_letter_code
_entity_poly.pdbx_strand_id
1 'polypeptide(L)'
;MLSTHSEANKDKKKAVCEALVNSKLADMLDLLEARLVQLKQSNAEGGKGEVWVLNGRLSTADVAVHGLVSMAKLGWLEFVPTTLCEGFPTLVSIHHAVDTNPKVVAWKQSRA
;
A
#
# COMPACT_ATOMS: atom_id res chain seq x y z
N MET A 1 7.92 13.99 -1.44
CA MET A 1 7.62 13.93 -2.88
C MET A 1 8.76 13.15 -3.53
N LEU A 2 8.51 11.97 -4.10
CA LEU A 2 9.56 11.21 -4.81
C LEU A 2 10.03 12.06 -6.00
N SER A 3 11.29 12.45 -6.00
CA SER A 3 11.88 13.38 -6.98
C SER A 3 11.90 12.88 -8.43
N THR A 4 11.51 11.62 -8.67
CA THR A 4 11.55 10.99 -9.99
C THR A 4 10.41 11.41 -10.91
N HIS A 5 9.31 11.94 -10.38
CA HIS A 5 8.18 12.37 -11.22
C HIS A 5 8.53 13.52 -12.17
N SER A 6 9.44 14.42 -11.76
CA SER A 6 9.80 15.62 -12.51
C SER A 6 11.08 15.49 -13.35
N GLU A 7 11.75 14.34 -13.34
CA GLU A 7 12.98 14.12 -14.13
C GLU A 7 12.62 13.83 -15.60
N ALA A 8 13.05 14.70 -16.51
CA ALA A 8 12.76 14.60 -17.94
C ALA A 8 13.66 13.59 -18.66
N ASN A 9 14.87 13.35 -18.14
CA ASN A 9 15.79 12.37 -18.73
C ASN A 9 15.41 10.95 -18.30
N LYS A 10 14.94 10.13 -19.25
CA LYS A 10 14.45 8.76 -18.98
C LYS A 10 15.50 7.83 -18.38
N ASP A 11 16.75 7.89 -18.83
CA ASP A 11 17.81 7.01 -18.32
C ASP A 11 18.18 7.37 -16.88
N LYS A 12 18.25 8.68 -16.58
CA LYS A 12 18.45 9.16 -15.21
C LYS A 12 17.27 8.80 -14.31
N LYS A 13 16.05 9.00 -14.79
CA LYS A 13 14.83 8.64 -14.05
C LYS A 13 14.80 7.14 -13.72
N LYS A 14 15.14 6.29 -14.69
CA LYS A 14 15.24 4.84 -14.51
C LYS A 14 16.28 4.49 -13.45
N ALA A 15 17.50 5.01 -13.56
CA ALA A 15 18.57 4.73 -12.60
C ALA A 15 18.21 5.17 -11.17
N VAL A 16 17.59 6.34 -11.00
CA VAL A 16 17.13 6.83 -9.69
C VAL A 16 15.98 5.96 -9.16
N CYS A 17 15.02 5.57 -10.00
CA CYS A 17 13.94 4.67 -9.59
C CYS A 17 14.48 3.30 -9.17
N GLU A 18 15.37 2.69 -9.93
CA GLU A 18 15.98 1.40 -9.59
C GLU A 18 16.75 1.48 -8.27
N ALA A 19 17.53 2.55 -8.07
CA ALA A 19 18.23 2.79 -6.80
C ALA A 19 17.24 2.97 -5.64
N LEU A 20 16.13 3.69 -5.85
CA LEU A 20 15.12 3.92 -4.83
C LEU A 20 14.36 2.64 -4.46
N VAL A 21 13.97 1.86 -5.46
CA VAL A 21 13.27 0.57 -5.30
C VAL A 21 14.13 -0.41 -4.51
N ASN A 22 15.41 -0.53 -4.88
CA ASN A 22 16.34 -1.48 -4.27
C ASN A 22 16.94 -1.00 -2.93
N SER A 23 16.51 0.15 -2.42
CA SER A 23 16.97 0.65 -1.12
C SER A 23 15.78 1.19 -0.32
N LYS A 24 15.65 2.52 -0.29
CA LYS A 24 14.80 3.26 0.62
C LYS A 24 13.32 2.91 0.51
N LEU A 25 12.83 2.56 -0.69
CA LEU A 25 11.42 2.22 -0.87
C LEU A 25 11.08 0.85 -0.25
N ALA A 26 11.93 -0.15 -0.43
CA ALA A 26 11.79 -1.44 0.24
C ALA A 26 11.85 -1.25 1.78
N ASP A 27 12.84 -0.51 2.29
CA ASP A 27 12.97 -0.23 3.73
C ASP A 27 11.72 0.47 4.30
N MET A 28 11.15 1.44 3.57
CA MET A 28 9.93 2.12 4.00
C MET A 28 8.71 1.18 4.04
N LEU A 29 8.61 0.26 3.08
CA LEU A 29 7.55 -0.75 3.07
C LEU A 29 7.73 -1.78 4.19
N ASP A 30 8.96 -2.19 4.50
CA ASP A 30 9.27 -3.05 5.64
C ASP A 30 8.88 -2.39 6.97
N LEU A 31 9.24 -1.11 7.15
CA LEU A 31 8.86 -0.34 8.34
C LEU A 31 7.35 -0.20 8.46
N LEU A 32 6.64 0.03 7.34
CA LEU A 32 5.20 0.13 7.32
C LEU A 32 4.54 -1.20 7.67
N GLU A 33 4.98 -2.30 7.06
CA GLU A 33 4.51 -3.66 7.35
C GLU A 33 4.70 -4.00 8.83
N ALA A 34 5.89 -3.77 9.40
CA ALA A 34 6.16 -3.98 10.81
C ALA A 34 5.24 -3.14 11.71
N ARG A 35 4.99 -1.88 11.35
CA ARG A 35 4.08 -0.99 12.09
C ARG A 35 2.64 -1.48 12.05
N LEU A 36 2.18 -2.00 10.90
CA LEU A 36 0.83 -2.54 10.76
C LEU A 36 0.65 -3.82 11.58
N VAL A 37 1.64 -4.71 11.57
CA VAL A 37 1.66 -5.90 12.43
C VAL A 37 1.58 -5.50 13.90
N GLN A 38 2.37 -4.52 14.33
CA GLN A 38 2.36 -4.02 15.71
C GLN A 38 0.99 -3.44 16.10
N LEU A 39 0.39 -2.61 15.25
CA LEU A 39 -0.92 -2.00 15.52
C LEU A 39 -2.03 -3.04 15.61
N LYS A 40 -1.99 -4.07 14.76
CA LYS A 40 -2.93 -5.20 14.83
C LYS A 40 -2.79 -5.99 16.13
N GLN A 41 -1.58 -6.14 16.65
CA GLN A 41 -1.35 -6.80 17.94
C GLN A 41 -1.82 -5.94 19.13
N SER A 42 -1.63 -4.62 19.08
CA SER A 42 -2.04 -3.72 20.18
C SER A 42 -3.55 -3.52 20.26
N ASN A 43 -4.28 -3.72 19.17
CA ASN A 43 -5.73 -3.54 19.12
C ASN A 43 -6.52 -4.81 19.53
N ALA A 44 -5.84 -5.83 20.06
CA ALA A 44 -6.40 -7.14 20.38
C ALA A 44 -7.48 -7.17 21.50
N GLU A 45 -7.98 -6.01 21.96
CA GLU A 45 -9.26 -5.96 22.69
C GLU A 45 -10.45 -6.28 21.76
N GLY A 46 -10.31 -6.06 20.45
CA GLY A 46 -11.11 -6.71 19.39
C GLY A 46 -10.44 -8.02 18.99
N GLY A 47 -11.19 -9.13 19.02
CA GLY A 47 -10.63 -10.50 18.98
C GLY A 47 -9.61 -10.79 17.85
N LYS A 48 -8.82 -11.87 18.07
CA LYS A 48 -7.86 -12.42 17.10
C LYS A 48 -8.48 -12.52 15.70
N GLY A 49 -7.84 -11.90 14.70
CA GLY A 49 -8.25 -12.00 13.29
C GLY A 49 -8.72 -10.68 12.66
N GLU A 50 -8.52 -9.56 13.34
CA GLU A 50 -8.99 -8.26 12.86
C GLU A 50 -8.15 -7.72 11.69
N VAL A 51 -8.79 -7.55 10.53
CA VAL A 51 -8.10 -7.16 9.30
C VAL A 51 -7.74 -5.66 9.27
N TRP A 52 -8.47 -4.85 10.05
CA TRP A 52 -8.38 -3.39 10.04
C TRP A 52 -7.24 -2.86 10.91
N VAL A 53 -6.69 -1.70 10.51
CA VAL A 53 -5.53 -1.09 11.18
C VAL A 53 -5.87 -0.55 12.57
N LEU A 54 -7.08 -0.03 12.79
CA LEU A 54 -7.48 0.65 14.02
C LEU A 54 -8.83 0.16 14.55
N ASN A 55 -8.88 -0.25 15.82
CA ASN A 55 -10.11 -0.47 16.60
C ASN A 55 -11.20 -1.31 15.92
N GLY A 56 -10.82 -2.31 15.13
CA GLY A 56 -11.78 -3.21 14.50
C GLY A 56 -12.73 -2.68 13.48
N ARG A 57 -12.45 -1.49 12.96
CA ARG A 57 -13.31 -0.86 11.99
C ARG A 57 -12.47 -0.32 10.85
N LEU A 58 -13.05 -0.40 9.65
CA LEU A 58 -12.50 0.28 8.48
C LEU A 58 -12.27 1.76 8.82
N SER A 59 -11.03 2.20 8.66
CA SER A 59 -10.58 3.56 8.96
C SER A 59 -9.92 4.18 7.74
N THR A 60 -9.59 5.47 7.83
CA THR A 60 -8.82 6.16 6.79
C THR A 60 -7.41 5.58 6.61
N ALA A 61 -6.85 4.94 7.64
CA ALA A 61 -5.55 4.26 7.53
C ALA A 61 -5.62 3.06 6.57
N ASP A 62 -6.70 2.27 6.62
CA ASP A 62 -6.92 1.15 5.72
C ASP A 62 -7.09 1.62 4.27
N VAL A 63 -7.83 2.71 4.07
CA VAL A 63 -8.02 3.33 2.75
C VAL A 63 -6.70 3.89 2.22
N ALA A 64 -5.85 4.46 3.07
CA ALA A 64 -4.52 4.94 2.69
C ALA A 64 -3.61 3.79 2.25
N VAL A 65 -3.61 2.67 2.98
CA VAL A 65 -2.90 1.44 2.59
C VAL A 65 -3.44 0.90 1.27
N HIS A 66 -4.75 0.83 1.11
CA HIS A 66 -5.38 0.41 -0.14
C HIS A 66 -4.98 1.31 -1.33
N GLY A 67 -4.92 2.63 -1.12
CA GLY A 67 -4.49 3.59 -2.14
C GLY A 67 -3.01 3.40 -2.52
N LEU A 68 -2.13 3.21 -1.53
CA LEU A 68 -0.71 2.93 -1.76
C LEU A 68 -0.51 1.69 -2.65
N VAL A 69 -1.14 0.56 -2.27
CA VAL A 69 -1.02 -0.69 -3.03
C VAL A 69 -1.64 -0.56 -4.42
N SER A 70 -2.76 0.17 -4.55
CA SER A 70 -3.40 0.41 -5.85
C SER A 70 -2.52 1.24 -6.78
N MET A 71 -1.90 2.30 -6.29
CA MET A 71 -0.97 3.12 -7.08
C MET A 71 0.23 2.31 -7.58
N ALA A 72 0.79 1.43 -6.73
CA ALA A 72 1.86 0.53 -7.13
C ALA A 72 1.41 -0.44 -8.22
N LYS A 73 0.26 -1.12 -8.05
CA LYS A 73 -0.28 -2.07 -9.01
C LYS A 73 -0.65 -1.44 -10.36
N LEU A 74 -1.11 -0.19 -10.36
CA LEU A 74 -1.43 0.56 -11.59
C LEU A 74 -0.19 1.10 -12.31
N GLY A 75 1.02 0.91 -11.77
CA GLY A 75 2.25 1.42 -12.38
C GLY A 75 2.33 2.95 -12.35
N TRP A 76 1.73 3.60 -11.35
CA TRP A 76 1.72 5.06 -11.23
C TRP A 76 3.14 5.67 -11.21
N LEU A 77 4.10 4.91 -10.68
CA LEU A 77 5.50 5.28 -10.68
C LEU A 77 6.24 4.52 -11.80
N GLU A 78 6.63 5.25 -12.84
CA GLU A 78 7.44 4.71 -13.94
C GLU A 78 8.73 4.07 -13.39
N PHE A 79 9.07 2.88 -13.89
CA PHE A 79 10.23 2.06 -13.46
C PHE A 79 10.16 1.47 -12.04
N VAL A 80 9.02 1.58 -11.35
CA VAL A 80 8.76 0.84 -10.11
C VAL A 80 7.99 -0.45 -10.46
N PRO A 81 8.41 -1.62 -9.97
CA PRO A 81 7.68 -2.87 -10.21
C PRO A 81 6.25 -2.81 -9.67
N THR A 82 5.27 -3.21 -10.48
CA THR A 82 3.85 -3.28 -10.07
C THR A 82 3.60 -4.38 -9.03
N THR A 83 4.54 -5.31 -8.89
CA THR A 83 4.53 -6.43 -7.93
C THR A 83 5.22 -6.08 -6.61
N LEU A 84 5.74 -4.85 -6.44
CA LEU A 84 6.53 -4.45 -5.27
C LEU A 84 5.83 -4.77 -3.94
N CYS A 85 4.52 -4.53 -3.85
CA CYS A 85 3.76 -4.74 -2.62
C CYS A 85 3.47 -6.22 -2.32
N GLU A 86 3.70 -7.15 -3.25
CA GLU A 86 3.35 -8.58 -3.07
C GLU A 86 4.18 -9.27 -1.97
N GLY A 87 5.37 -8.75 -1.67
CA GLY A 87 6.21 -9.23 -0.57
C GLY A 87 5.71 -8.88 0.83
N PHE A 88 4.65 -8.06 0.96
CA PHE A 88 4.19 -7.49 2.22
C PHE A 88 2.76 -7.97 2.54
N PRO A 89 2.61 -9.11 3.25
CA PRO A 89 1.33 -9.81 3.37
C PRO A 89 0.26 -9.00 4.13
N THR A 90 0.64 -8.20 5.12
CA THR A 90 -0.31 -7.38 5.89
C THR A 90 -0.84 -6.24 5.03
N LEU A 91 0.02 -5.56 4.28
CA LEU A 91 -0.38 -4.55 3.28
C LEU A 91 -1.35 -5.13 2.25
N VAL A 92 -1.01 -6.29 1.68
CA VAL A 92 -1.85 -6.97 0.68
C VAL A 92 -3.21 -7.38 1.28
N SER A 93 -3.21 -7.90 2.51
CA SER A 93 -4.42 -8.30 3.23
C SER A 93 -5.38 -7.12 3.47
N ILE A 94 -4.86 -5.97 3.92
CA ILE A 94 -5.66 -4.76 4.13
C ILE A 94 -6.21 -4.26 2.78
N HIS A 95 -5.36 -4.19 1.76
CA HIS A 95 -5.79 -3.76 0.43
C HIS A 95 -6.94 -4.62 -0.11
N HIS A 96 -6.85 -5.95 0.04
CA HIS A 96 -7.91 -6.88 -0.37
C HIS A 96 -9.20 -6.70 0.44
N ALA A 97 -9.10 -6.51 1.77
CA ALA A 97 -10.26 -6.29 2.62
C ALA A 97 -11.01 -5.00 2.28
N VAL A 98 -10.28 -3.93 1.93
CA VAL A 98 -10.89 -2.68 1.44
C VAL A 98 -11.52 -2.90 0.06
N ASP A 99 -10.80 -3.57 -0.84
CA ASP A 99 -11.22 -3.76 -2.24
C ASP A 99 -12.53 -4.55 -2.36
N THR A 100 -12.72 -5.52 -1.45
CA THR A 100 -13.90 -6.39 -1.36
C THR A 100 -14.98 -5.87 -0.41
N ASN A 101 -14.78 -4.71 0.22
CA ASN A 101 -15.78 -4.15 1.13
C ASN A 101 -17.07 -3.81 0.36
N PRO A 102 -18.27 -4.23 0.84
CA PRO A 102 -19.53 -4.02 0.11
C PRO A 102 -19.80 -2.55 -0.27
N LYS A 103 -19.43 -1.59 0.58
CA LYS A 103 -19.61 -0.16 0.28
C LYS A 103 -18.66 0.32 -0.81
N VAL A 104 -17.43 -0.18 -0.80
CA VAL A 104 -16.42 0.14 -1.82
C VAL A 104 -16.83 -0.47 -3.17
N VAL A 105 -17.27 -1.73 -3.18
CA VAL A 105 -17.78 -2.41 -4.38
C VAL A 105 -18.99 -1.66 -4.96
N ALA A 106 -19.98 -1.32 -4.14
CA ALA A 106 -21.15 -0.57 -4.59
C ALA A 106 -20.78 0.82 -5.15
N TRP A 107 -19.81 1.50 -4.53
CA TRP A 107 -19.30 2.78 -5.04
C TRP A 107 -18.56 2.66 -6.38
N LYS A 108 -17.78 1.60 -6.59
CA LYS A 108 -17.14 1.34 -7.88
C LYS A 108 -18.18 1.07 -8.97
N GLN A 109 -19.20 0.26 -8.66
CA GLN A 109 -20.27 -0.08 -9.60
C GLN A 109 -21.12 1.14 -10.00
N SER A 110 -21.32 2.11 -9.12
CA SER A 110 -22.05 3.34 -9.46
C SER A 110 -21.27 4.34 -10.32
N ARG A 111 -19.99 4.05 -10.61
CA ARG A 111 -19.09 4.87 -11.42
C ARG A 111 -18.53 4.15 -12.65
N ALA A 112 -18.93 2.89 -12.86
CA ALA A 112 -18.66 2.13 -14.07
C ALA A 112 -19.69 2.47 -15.15
#